data_AF-A0A937SIQ9-F1
#
_entry.id   AF-A0A937SIQ9-F1
#
_cell.length_a   1.000
_cell.length_b   1.000
_cell.length_c   1.000
_cell.angle_alpha   90.00
_cell.angle_beta   90.00
_cell.angle_gamma   90.00
#
_symmetry.space_group_name_H-M   'P 1'
#
loop_
_entity.id
_entity.type
_entity.pdbx_description
1 polymer ?
#
loop_
_entity_poly.entity_id
_entity_poly.type
_entity_poly.pdbx_seq_one_letter_code
_entity_poly.pdbx_strand_id
1 'polypeptide(L)'
;MAQILPESPLATTSPEVVRVHRLLKQLPDEDYVVWHRLYIHAGPGPDFWVLYQGRRSLFIKVCALSPAGARRFGLADLFGSEAGRPADAEHAALLAFARPRTKQTGRLLGQIPGWIVFPNLPRADLRTLERLANIPPGMTWVAREELSGAPLQAKLGASLGAPLSPEQVSRLREVFTPEVVIPATFTVRKPIVRNTAAQSTLQLMDYDQERVLKSDLELTAEGRATATDFGLRLVNGVAGSGKSLIVVYRAMLLRRLYPDKQILGLTHNRPLTHDLQARFQALSPDTRPVRWKNFNQWCRMLWPKKQAWRDPVGHSTREQTVVRVWQERLADTAISERMLLEEIDWIKDRLIFSMGDYAAADRVGRRFALNEAQRTRVYEAFRAYQAELKSKDQVDWGDVPRMVWRWVQEGRIRLPQYD
;
A
#
# COMPACT_ATOMS: atom_id res chain seq x y z
N MET A 1 12.50 -17.57 8.57
CA MET A 1 13.25 -16.33 8.24
C MET A 1 12.55 -15.16 8.91
N ALA A 2 13.28 -14.14 9.35
CA ALA A 2 12.72 -12.98 10.03
C ALA A 2 11.67 -12.23 9.18
N GLN A 3 10.65 -11.72 9.85
CA GLN A 3 9.62 -10.89 9.25
C GLN A 3 10.13 -9.44 9.17
N ILE A 4 10.35 -8.92 7.96
CA ILE A 4 10.82 -7.54 7.75
C ILE A 4 9.77 -6.70 7.04
N LEU A 5 9.54 -5.47 7.53
CA LEU A 5 8.50 -4.55 7.07
C LEU A 5 9.11 -3.20 6.66
N PRO A 6 9.10 -2.81 5.37
CA PRO A 6 8.71 -3.60 4.20
C PRO A 6 9.64 -4.78 3.87
N GLU A 7 9.10 -5.80 3.19
CA GLU A 7 9.81 -7.02 2.79
C GLU A 7 10.97 -6.78 1.82
N SER A 8 10.85 -5.72 1.01
CA SER A 8 11.88 -5.23 0.09
C SER A 8 12.28 -3.82 0.50
N PRO A 9 13.57 -3.46 0.38
CA PRO A 9 14.02 -2.12 0.68
C PRO A 9 13.38 -1.10 -0.26
N LEU A 10 13.31 0.16 0.16
CA LEU A 10 12.83 1.21 -0.74
C LEU A 10 13.92 1.55 -1.76
N ALA A 11 13.50 1.99 -2.94
CA ALA A 11 14.40 2.48 -3.98
C ALA A 11 15.29 3.66 -3.55
N THR A 12 14.80 4.50 -2.63
CA THR A 12 15.52 5.68 -2.14
C THR A 12 16.53 5.36 -1.04
N THR A 13 16.64 4.09 -0.65
CA THR A 13 17.52 3.62 0.42
C THR A 13 18.97 3.52 -0.05
N SER A 14 19.94 3.92 0.79
CA SER A 14 21.36 3.82 0.44
C SER A 14 21.84 2.37 0.30
N PRO A 15 22.90 2.10 -0.49
CA PRO A 15 23.43 0.75 -0.67
C PRO A 15 23.80 0.05 0.65
N GLU A 16 24.31 0.81 1.62
CA GLU A 16 24.67 0.31 2.95
C GLU A 16 23.45 -0.15 3.74
N VAL A 17 22.36 0.61 3.70
CA VAL A 17 21.12 0.25 4.38
C VAL A 17 20.46 -0.94 3.66
N VAL A 18 20.51 -1.00 2.32
CA VAL A 18 20.05 -2.17 1.54
C VAL A 18 20.82 -3.43 1.94
N ARG A 19 22.15 -3.32 2.13
CA ARG A 19 22.98 -4.46 2.58
C ARG A 19 22.57 -4.94 3.97
N VAL A 20 22.37 -4.03 4.92
CA VAL A 20 21.91 -4.38 6.28
C VAL A 20 20.50 -4.97 6.26
N HIS A 21 19.58 -4.43 5.45
CA HIS A 21 18.23 -4.98 5.25
C HIS A 21 18.29 -6.46 4.82
N ARG A 22 19.10 -6.80 3.81
CA ARG A 22 19.28 -8.19 3.35
C ARG A 22 19.82 -9.10 4.44
N LEU A 23 20.76 -8.64 5.25
CA LEU A 23 21.34 -9.41 6.35
C LEU A 23 20.32 -9.66 7.47
N LEU A 24 19.53 -8.65 7.83
CA LEU A 24 18.45 -8.79 8.82
C LEU A 24 17.33 -9.73 8.33
N LYS A 25 17.00 -9.69 7.03
CA LYS A 25 16.04 -10.62 6.41
C LYS A 25 16.51 -12.08 6.46
N GLN A 26 17.82 -12.32 6.47
CA GLN A 26 18.41 -13.66 6.52
C GLN A 26 18.43 -14.30 7.92
N LEU A 27 18.00 -13.58 8.96
CA LEU A 27 17.86 -14.15 10.30
C LEU A 27 16.91 -15.37 10.25
N PRO A 28 17.29 -16.52 10.83
CA PRO A 28 16.58 -17.79 10.60
C PRO A 28 15.23 -17.85 11.32
N ASP A 29 15.14 -17.22 12.49
CA ASP A 29 13.97 -17.28 13.37
C ASP A 29 12.87 -16.32 12.92
N GLU A 30 11.63 -16.82 12.88
CA GLU A 30 10.43 -16.07 12.50
C GLU A 30 9.94 -15.15 13.63
N ASP A 31 10.43 -15.34 14.86
CA ASP A 31 10.15 -14.48 16.01
C ASP A 31 10.78 -13.08 15.88
N TYR A 32 11.74 -12.91 14.96
CA TYR A 32 12.26 -11.59 14.63
C TYR A 32 11.25 -10.82 13.80
N VAL A 33 10.78 -9.70 14.34
CA VAL A 33 10.02 -8.69 13.60
C VAL A 33 10.89 -7.45 13.45
N VAL A 34 11.20 -7.08 12.22
CA VAL A 34 12.09 -5.98 11.89
C VAL A 34 11.32 -4.93 11.11
N TRP A 35 11.25 -3.71 11.61
CA TRP A 35 10.76 -2.57 10.86
C TRP A 35 11.93 -1.84 10.20
N HIS A 36 11.84 -1.61 8.90
CA HIS A 36 12.66 -0.65 8.18
C HIS A 36 11.88 0.66 8.07
N ARG A 37 12.47 1.74 8.58
CA ARG A 37 11.82 3.05 8.67
C ARG A 37 11.56 3.65 7.29
N LEU A 38 10.33 4.07 7.03
CA LEU A 38 10.00 4.82 5.82
C LEU A 38 10.37 6.30 6.02
N TYR A 39 11.22 6.84 5.16
CA TYR A 39 11.67 8.23 5.19
C TYR A 39 10.66 9.24 4.58
N ILE A 40 9.38 8.86 4.53
CA ILE A 40 8.27 9.74 4.11
C ILE A 40 7.88 10.77 5.17
N HIS A 41 8.45 10.67 6.36
CA HIS A 41 8.27 11.59 7.47
C HIS A 41 9.60 12.29 7.74
N ALA A 42 9.57 13.61 7.86
CA ALA A 42 10.78 14.39 8.12
C ALA A 42 11.32 14.12 9.54
N GLY A 43 12.61 13.83 9.65
CA GLY A 43 13.34 13.84 10.92
C GLY A 43 14.38 12.73 11.06
N PRO A 44 15.48 13.00 11.78
CA PRO A 44 16.54 12.02 12.00
C PRO A 44 16.07 10.84 12.85
N GLY A 45 16.81 9.74 12.83
CA GLY A 45 16.60 8.59 13.71
C GLY A 45 17.04 7.26 13.11
N PRO A 46 16.64 6.14 13.74
CA PRO A 46 17.07 4.80 13.35
C PRO A 46 16.57 4.40 11.95
N ASP A 47 17.36 3.60 11.26
CA ASP A 47 16.97 2.97 9.98
C ASP A 47 16.12 1.72 10.23
N PHE A 48 16.45 0.94 11.27
CA PHE A 48 15.71 -0.26 11.63
C PHE A 48 15.33 -0.31 13.11
N TRP A 49 14.24 -1.00 13.39
CA TRP A 49 13.84 -1.42 14.73
C TRP A 49 13.64 -2.93 14.71
N VAL A 50 14.37 -3.63 15.55
CA VAL A 50 14.25 -5.07 15.76
C VAL A 50 13.45 -5.31 17.03
N LEU A 51 12.43 -6.16 16.93
CA LEU A 51 11.69 -6.72 18.04
C LEU A 51 11.87 -8.24 18.00
N TYR A 52 12.21 -8.82 19.14
CA TYR A 52 12.44 -10.26 19.28
C TYR A 52 11.89 -10.76 20.62
N GLN A 53 11.79 -12.09 20.77
CA GLN A 53 11.33 -12.86 21.93
C GLN A 53 11.23 -12.09 23.24
N GLY A 54 10.03 -12.11 23.85
CA GLY A 54 9.75 -11.34 25.06
C GLY A 54 9.60 -9.83 24.83
N ARG A 55 9.32 -9.41 23.59
CA ARG A 55 9.16 -7.99 23.18
C ARG A 55 10.40 -7.14 23.49
N ARG A 56 11.58 -7.74 23.45
CA ARG A 56 12.84 -7.03 23.63
C ARG A 56 13.16 -6.29 22.33
N SER A 57 13.63 -5.06 22.44
CA SER A 57 13.82 -4.17 21.30
C SER A 57 15.26 -3.70 21.17
N LEU A 58 15.64 -3.37 19.93
CA LEU A 58 16.90 -2.75 19.57
C LEU A 58 16.69 -1.79 18.38
N PHE A 59 17.28 -0.60 18.45
CA PHE A 59 17.35 0.30 17.30
C PHE A 59 18.67 0.15 16.55
N ILE A 60 18.62 0.24 15.22
CA ILE A 60 19.80 0.17 14.36
C ILE A 60 19.85 1.41 13.49
N LYS A 61 20.99 2.11 13.51
CA LYS A 61 21.38 3.16 12.59
C LYS A 61 22.54 2.68 11.74
N VAL A 62 22.48 2.89 10.43
CA VAL A 62 23.55 2.50 9.51
C VAL A 62 24.43 3.72 9.21
N CYS A 63 25.74 3.57 9.38
CA CYS A 63 26.73 4.58 9.02
C CYS A 63 27.36 4.20 7.66
N ALA A 64 27.33 5.13 6.70
CA ALA A 64 27.86 4.92 5.36
C ALA A 64 29.38 5.20 5.25
N LEU A 65 30.11 5.22 6.38
CA LEU A 65 31.52 5.53 6.39
C LEU A 65 32.34 4.47 5.63
N SER A 66 33.11 4.91 4.64
CA SER A 66 34.01 4.07 3.87
C SER A 66 35.37 3.90 4.58
N PRO A 67 36.14 2.82 4.28
CA PRO A 67 37.49 2.65 4.83
C PRO A 67 38.43 3.84 4.55
N ALA A 68 38.31 4.45 3.36
CA ALA A 68 39.07 5.64 3.02
C ALA A 68 38.67 6.85 3.88
N GLY A 69 37.37 7.02 4.15
CA GLY A 69 36.86 8.04 5.07
C GLY A 69 37.32 7.80 6.52
N ALA A 70 37.32 6.55 6.98
CA ALA A 70 37.82 6.19 8.31
C ALA A 70 39.28 6.62 8.54
N ARG A 71 40.15 6.42 7.54
CA ARG A 71 41.56 6.85 7.62
C ARG A 71 41.73 8.37 7.75
N ARG A 72 40.80 9.15 7.21
CA ARG A 72 40.84 10.62 7.32
C ARG A 72 40.66 11.09 8.75
N PHE A 73 39.85 10.41 9.57
CA PHE A 73 39.73 10.75 10.99
C PHE A 73 41.01 10.47 11.76
N GLY A 74 41.70 9.36 11.48
CA GLY A 74 43.01 9.07 12.09
C GLY A 74 44.08 10.09 11.71
N LEU A 75 44.10 10.55 10.45
CA LEU A 75 45.02 11.61 10.01
C LEU A 75 44.65 12.97 10.60
N ALA A 76 43.37 13.32 10.62
CA ALA A 76 42.88 14.57 11.16
C ALA A 76 43.23 14.77 12.64
N ASP A 77 43.15 13.69 13.43
CA ASP A 77 43.55 13.64 14.83
C ASP A 77 45.06 13.87 15.00
N LEU A 78 45.89 13.26 14.14
CA LEU A 78 47.34 13.44 14.12
C LEU A 78 47.77 14.87 13.73
N PHE A 79 47.00 15.56 12.89
CA PHE A 79 47.30 16.92 12.43
C PHE A 79 46.51 18.02 13.17
N GLY A 80 45.77 17.68 14.23
CA GLY A 80 45.04 18.66 15.05
C GLY A 80 43.95 19.44 14.28
N SER A 81 43.40 18.88 13.20
CA SER A 81 42.35 19.53 12.43
C SER A 81 40.97 19.32 13.06
N GLU A 82 40.08 20.33 12.98
CA GLU A 82 38.67 20.24 13.39
C GLU A 82 37.82 19.35 12.46
N ALA A 83 38.27 18.13 12.14
CA ALA A 83 37.34 17.14 11.63
C ALA A 83 36.34 16.80 12.75
N GLY A 84 35.04 16.79 12.44
CA GLY A 84 34.01 16.29 13.37
C GLY A 84 34.34 14.87 13.84
N ARG A 85 33.68 14.36 14.90
CA ARG A 85 34.02 13.01 15.39
C ARG A 85 33.34 11.94 14.54
N PRO A 86 33.90 10.72 14.47
CA PRO A 86 33.32 9.66 13.65
C PRO A 86 31.92 9.27 14.18
N ALA A 87 30.96 9.20 13.26
CA ALA A 87 29.56 8.84 13.50
C ALA A 87 28.75 9.74 14.46
N ASP A 88 29.21 10.99 14.70
CA ASP A 88 28.47 11.98 15.51
C ASP A 88 27.07 12.24 14.97
N ALA A 89 26.89 12.26 13.64
CA ALA A 89 25.60 12.47 12.99
C ALA A 89 24.63 11.32 13.27
N GLU A 90 25.11 10.07 13.24
CA GLU A 90 24.33 8.87 13.54
C GLU A 90 23.97 8.79 15.03
N HIS A 91 24.90 9.12 15.93
CA HIS A 91 24.62 9.26 17.37
C HIS A 91 23.56 10.34 17.61
N ALA A 92 23.74 11.53 17.04
CA ALA A 92 22.80 12.63 17.17
C ALA A 92 21.43 12.26 16.62
N ALA A 93 21.37 11.47 15.55
CA ALA A 93 20.11 11.01 14.98
C ALA A 93 19.34 10.08 15.93
N LEU A 94 19.99 9.09 16.52
CA LEU A 94 19.37 8.20 17.52
C LEU A 94 18.95 8.97 18.78
N LEU A 95 19.80 9.87 19.27
CA LEU A 95 19.47 10.71 20.43
C LEU A 95 18.30 11.66 20.14
N ALA A 96 18.26 12.26 18.95
CA ALA A 96 17.15 13.13 18.53
C ALA A 96 15.84 12.35 18.42
N PHE A 97 15.88 11.12 17.91
CA PHE A 97 14.72 10.23 17.87
C PHE A 97 14.22 9.90 19.29
N ALA A 98 15.13 9.70 20.24
CA ALA A 98 14.83 9.48 21.65
C ALA A 98 14.38 10.74 22.42
N ARG A 99 14.32 11.92 21.79
CA ARG A 99 13.75 13.16 22.34
C ARG A 99 12.32 13.42 21.81
N PRO A 100 11.30 12.68 22.26
CA PRO A 100 9.94 12.84 21.79
C PRO A 100 9.20 13.97 22.52
N ARG A 101 7.99 14.23 22.01
CA ARG A 101 7.09 15.29 22.48
C ARG A 101 6.56 15.11 23.92
N THR A 102 6.65 13.92 24.52
CA THR A 102 6.21 13.67 25.90
C THR A 102 7.30 12.99 26.74
N LYS A 103 7.36 13.32 28.04
CA LYS A 103 8.37 12.77 28.98
C LYS A 103 8.35 11.23 29.06
N GLN A 104 7.16 10.62 29.06
CA GLN A 104 7.01 9.16 29.15
C GLN A 104 7.54 8.45 27.91
N THR A 105 7.18 8.92 26.71
CA THR A 105 7.72 8.36 25.46
C THR A 105 9.24 8.53 25.41
N GLY A 106 9.79 9.63 25.94
CA GLY A 106 11.23 9.89 25.87
C GLY A 106 12.03 8.96 26.75
N ARG A 107 11.52 8.70 27.95
CA ARG A 107 12.08 7.70 28.83
C ARG A 107 12.06 6.31 28.20
N LEU A 108 10.96 5.92 27.54
CA LEU A 108 10.86 4.64 26.85
C LEU A 108 11.88 4.51 25.72
N LEU A 109 11.95 5.51 24.82
CA LEU A 109 12.87 5.47 23.68
C LEU A 109 14.34 5.49 24.12
N GLY A 110 14.67 6.26 25.16
CA GLY A 110 16.03 6.32 25.71
C GLY A 110 16.48 5.04 26.45
N GLN A 111 15.56 4.14 26.79
CA GLN A 111 15.87 2.84 27.39
C GLN A 111 16.19 1.76 26.36
N ILE A 112 15.90 2.01 25.08
CA ILE A 112 16.13 1.04 24.02
C ILE A 112 17.58 1.15 23.57
N PRO A 113 18.35 0.05 23.59
CA PRO A 113 19.72 0.06 23.11
C PRO A 113 19.79 0.45 21.63
N GLY A 114 20.87 1.11 21.26
CA GLY A 114 21.12 1.56 19.89
C GLY A 114 22.36 0.93 19.30
N TRP A 115 22.28 0.44 18.06
CA TRP A 115 23.43 0.04 17.28
C TRP A 115 23.76 1.07 16.21
N ILE A 116 25.04 1.37 16.07
CA ILE A 116 25.57 2.02 14.88
C ILE A 116 26.36 0.99 14.10
N VAL A 117 25.84 0.65 12.93
CA VAL A 117 26.33 -0.41 12.08
C VAL A 117 27.19 0.17 10.97
N PHE A 118 28.41 -0.35 10.84
CA PHE A 118 29.36 0.05 9.80
C PHE A 118 29.55 -1.12 8.82
N PRO A 119 28.68 -1.27 7.81
CA PRO A 119 28.70 -2.45 6.93
C PRO A 119 29.95 -2.52 6.03
N ASN A 120 30.68 -1.41 5.91
CA ASN A 120 31.87 -1.29 5.06
C ASN A 120 33.19 -1.31 5.84
N LEU A 121 33.16 -1.27 7.18
CA LEU A 121 34.38 -1.20 8.00
C LEU A 121 34.69 -2.53 8.69
N PRO A 122 35.94 -3.02 8.62
CA PRO A 122 36.38 -4.15 9.39
C PRO A 122 36.54 -3.78 10.88
N ARG A 123 36.45 -4.78 11.77
CA ARG A 123 36.59 -4.56 13.23
C ARG A 123 37.91 -3.87 13.63
N ALA A 124 39.00 -4.08 12.89
CA ALA A 124 40.29 -3.44 13.17
C ALA A 124 40.23 -1.90 12.99
N ASP A 125 39.64 -1.45 11.89
CA ASP A 125 39.46 -0.02 11.61
C ASP A 125 38.47 0.60 12.62
N LEU A 126 37.39 -0.13 12.93
CA LEU A 126 36.39 0.33 13.89
C LEU A 126 36.97 0.54 15.29
N ARG A 127 37.84 -0.35 15.77
CA ARG A 127 38.53 -0.19 17.07
C ARG A 127 39.38 1.07 17.14
N THR A 128 39.94 1.51 16.02
CA THR A 128 40.73 2.74 15.97
C THR A 128 39.81 3.95 16.10
N LEU A 129 38.68 3.95 15.38
CA LEU A 129 37.68 5.01 15.45
C LEU A 129 36.97 5.07 16.81
N GLU A 130 36.74 3.94 17.47
CA GLU A 130 36.15 3.87 18.83
C GLU A 130 36.97 4.67 19.85
N ARG A 131 38.30 4.82 19.67
CA ARG A 131 39.16 5.63 20.55
C ARG A 131 39.02 7.13 20.33
N LEU A 132 38.61 7.53 19.13
CA LEU A 132 38.45 8.93 18.72
C LEU A 132 37.01 9.43 18.94
N ALA A 133 36.06 8.50 19.09
CA ALA A 133 34.65 8.81 19.20
C ALA A 133 34.19 8.93 20.66
N ASN A 134 33.16 9.74 20.89
CA ASN A 134 32.45 9.79 22.16
C ASN A 134 31.13 9.02 22.03
N ILE A 135 31.15 7.72 22.32
CA ILE A 135 29.99 6.85 22.15
C ILE A 135 29.00 7.10 23.32
N PRO A 136 27.77 7.54 23.05
CA PRO A 136 26.77 7.73 24.10
C PRO A 136 26.42 6.42 24.83
N PRO A 137 26.02 6.48 26.12
CA PRO A 137 25.63 5.29 26.86
C PRO A 137 24.43 4.59 26.21
N GLY A 138 24.44 3.25 26.23
CA GLY A 138 23.41 2.43 25.59
C GLY A 138 23.56 2.29 24.07
N MET A 139 24.60 2.88 23.47
CA MET A 139 24.94 2.68 22.06
C MET A 139 26.13 1.74 21.88
N THR A 140 26.11 0.92 20.83
CA THR A 140 27.18 -0.02 20.49
C THR A 140 27.51 0.07 19.01
N TRP A 141 28.80 0.08 18.68
CA TRP A 141 29.26 0.03 17.30
C TRP A 141 29.45 -1.41 16.83
N VAL A 142 29.02 -1.69 15.60
CA VAL A 142 29.04 -3.03 15.03
C VAL A 142 29.78 -3.01 13.69
N ALA A 143 30.84 -3.81 13.59
CA ALA A 143 31.66 -3.93 12.39
C ALA A 143 31.04 -4.90 11.38
N ARG A 144 31.54 -4.86 10.14
CA ARG A 144 31.10 -5.71 9.04
C ARG A 144 31.10 -7.21 9.37
N GLU A 145 32.15 -7.71 10.02
CA GLU A 145 32.30 -9.15 10.33
C GLU A 145 31.25 -9.64 11.35
N GLU A 146 30.70 -8.73 12.14
CA GLU A 146 29.70 -9.03 13.16
C GLU A 146 28.27 -9.04 12.60
N LEU A 147 28.09 -8.70 11.32
CA LEU A 147 26.78 -8.61 10.65
C LEU A 147 26.40 -9.86 9.85
N SER A 148 27.24 -10.89 9.82
CA SER A 148 27.00 -12.09 9.00
C SER A 148 26.76 -13.34 9.86
N GLY A 149 25.70 -14.10 9.55
CA GLY A 149 25.48 -15.46 10.05
C GLY A 149 25.24 -15.55 11.57
N ALA A 150 25.88 -16.54 12.21
CA ALA A 150 25.76 -16.79 13.65
C ALA A 150 26.26 -15.64 14.55
N PRO A 151 27.37 -14.92 14.23
CA PRO A 151 27.79 -13.73 14.96
C PRO A 151 26.70 -12.66 15.13
N LEU A 152 25.92 -12.41 14.08
CA LEU A 152 24.83 -11.42 14.11
C LEU A 152 23.77 -11.82 15.14
N GLN A 153 23.35 -13.08 15.14
CA GLN A 153 22.32 -13.59 16.06
C GLN A 153 22.79 -13.52 17.51
N ALA A 154 24.02 -13.99 17.78
CA ALA A 154 24.58 -13.98 19.12
C ALA A 154 24.70 -12.55 19.67
N LYS A 155 25.20 -11.62 18.85
CA LYS A 155 25.37 -10.22 19.24
C LYS A 155 24.02 -9.51 19.41
N LEU A 156 23.05 -9.75 18.52
CA LEU A 156 21.68 -9.24 18.65
C LEU A 156 21.07 -9.71 19.97
N GLY A 157 21.06 -11.02 20.23
CA GLY A 157 20.50 -11.61 21.46
C GLY A 157 21.08 -11.01 22.74
N ALA A 158 22.40 -10.75 22.75
CA ALA A 158 23.10 -10.12 23.87
C ALA A 158 22.80 -8.61 24.03
N SER A 159 22.47 -7.93 22.93
CA SER A 159 22.29 -6.46 22.92
C SER A 159 20.84 -6.00 23.02
N LEU A 160 19.88 -6.92 22.95
CA LEU A 160 18.46 -6.61 23.10
C LEU A 160 18.17 -5.99 24.47
N GLY A 161 17.33 -4.96 24.50
CA GLY A 161 16.95 -4.28 25.75
C GLY A 161 16.10 -5.12 26.70
N ALA A 162 15.59 -4.49 27.75
CA ALA A 162 14.64 -5.12 28.66
C ALA A 162 13.31 -5.47 27.93
N PRO A 163 12.58 -6.50 28.40
CA PRO A 163 11.24 -6.82 27.89
C PRO A 163 10.28 -5.63 27.96
N LEU A 164 9.55 -5.38 26.88
CA LEU A 164 8.56 -4.29 26.81
C LEU A 164 7.14 -4.79 27.06
N SER A 165 6.29 -3.93 27.62
CA SER A 165 4.85 -4.17 27.69
C SER A 165 4.19 -4.00 26.30
N PRO A 166 2.99 -4.58 26.05
CA PRO A 166 2.26 -4.35 24.80
C PRO A 166 2.00 -2.88 24.48
N GLU A 167 1.75 -2.06 25.51
CA GLU A 167 1.49 -0.63 25.40
C GLU A 167 2.76 0.12 25.00
N GLN A 168 3.91 -0.27 25.56
CA GLN A 168 5.21 0.26 25.17
C GLN A 168 5.51 -0.05 23.72
N VAL A 169 5.30 -1.29 23.26
CA VAL A 169 5.46 -1.67 21.84
C VAL A 169 4.55 -0.84 20.94
N SER A 170 3.29 -0.64 21.34
CA SER A 170 2.34 0.19 20.57
C SER A 170 2.83 1.65 20.48
N ARG A 171 3.37 2.19 21.57
CA ARG A 171 3.97 3.53 21.59
C ARG A 171 5.21 3.64 20.71
N LEU A 172 6.01 2.58 20.61
CA LEU A 172 7.13 2.53 19.67
C LEU A 172 6.66 2.50 18.22
N ARG A 173 5.63 1.71 17.90
CA ARG A 173 5.02 1.70 16.56
C ARG A 173 4.52 3.08 16.17
N GLU A 174 3.83 3.78 17.07
CA GLU A 174 3.35 5.15 16.85
C GLU A 174 4.47 6.12 16.42
N VAL A 175 5.66 5.99 17.02
CA VAL A 175 6.80 6.90 16.75
C VAL A 175 7.65 6.44 15.56
N PHE A 176 7.93 5.14 15.46
CA PHE A 176 8.82 4.57 14.45
C PHE A 176 8.12 4.44 13.08
N THR A 177 6.85 4.05 13.10
CA THR A 177 6.02 3.85 11.90
C THR A 177 4.72 4.66 12.01
N PRO A 178 4.78 6.01 12.05
CA PRO A 178 3.60 6.83 12.24
C PRO A 178 2.56 6.70 11.10
N GLU A 179 2.94 6.15 9.95
CA GLU A 179 2.02 5.82 8.86
C GLU A 179 0.97 4.76 9.19
N VAL A 180 1.08 4.02 10.30
CA VAL A 180 0.03 3.06 10.72
C VAL A 180 -0.94 3.64 11.75
N VAL A 181 -0.72 4.89 12.17
CA VAL A 181 -1.56 5.56 13.16
C VAL A 181 -2.87 5.96 12.51
N ILE A 182 -3.99 5.50 13.08
CA ILE A 182 -5.34 5.75 12.61
C ILE A 182 -5.93 6.95 13.37
N PRO A 183 -6.24 8.07 12.69
CA PRO A 183 -6.94 9.19 13.30
C PRO A 183 -8.28 8.76 13.90
N ALA A 184 -8.61 9.29 15.08
CA ALA A 184 -9.87 8.98 15.75
C ALA A 184 -11.11 9.29 14.87
N THR A 185 -11.01 10.32 14.01
CA THR A 185 -12.06 10.69 13.05
C THR A 185 -12.37 9.62 12.01
N PHE A 186 -11.46 8.66 11.81
CA PHE A 186 -11.64 7.58 10.84
C PHE A 186 -12.35 6.36 11.44
N THR A 187 -12.56 6.38 12.75
CA THR A 187 -13.10 5.27 13.53
C THR A 187 -14.57 5.54 13.83
N VAL A 188 -15.44 4.58 13.53
CA VAL A 188 -16.90 4.71 13.78
C VAL A 188 -17.22 4.58 15.26
N ARG A 189 -16.37 3.87 16.02
CA ARG A 189 -16.49 3.70 17.46
C ARG A 189 -15.71 4.81 18.17
N LYS A 190 -16.41 5.83 18.68
CA LYS A 190 -15.88 6.60 19.81
C LYS A 190 -15.75 5.61 20.98
N PRO A 191 -14.55 5.31 21.50
CA PRO A 191 -14.47 4.65 22.79
C PRO A 191 -15.01 5.66 23.80
N ILE A 192 -16.21 5.43 24.33
CA ILE A 192 -16.63 6.09 25.57
C ILE A 192 -15.81 5.41 26.66
N VAL A 193 -14.56 5.82 26.80
CA VAL A 193 -13.78 5.59 28.01
C VAL A 193 -13.48 6.97 28.55
N ARG A 194 -14.21 7.36 29.59
CA ARG A 194 -13.86 8.52 30.42
C ARG A 194 -12.58 8.17 31.18
N ASN A 195 -11.43 8.20 30.50
CA ASN A 195 -10.14 8.17 31.16
C ASN A 195 -9.75 9.60 31.47
N THR A 196 -9.77 9.96 32.75
CA THR A 196 -9.33 11.26 33.31
C THR A 196 -7.81 11.46 33.26
N ALA A 197 -7.05 10.50 32.75
CA ALA A 197 -5.65 10.67 32.37
C ALA A 197 -5.58 10.82 30.85
N ALA A 198 -4.98 11.93 30.38
CA ALA A 198 -4.70 12.19 28.96
C ALA A 198 -3.72 11.15 28.39
N GLN A 199 -4.19 9.93 28.16
CA GLN A 199 -3.51 8.89 27.43
C GLN A 199 -4.05 8.94 26.00
N SER A 200 -3.22 9.38 25.06
CA SER A 200 -3.55 9.35 23.63
C SER A 200 -3.76 7.90 23.18
N THR A 201 -4.99 7.40 23.25
CA THR A 201 -5.41 6.10 22.69
C THR A 201 -5.55 6.22 21.18
N LEU A 202 -4.43 6.46 20.50
CA LEU A 202 -4.38 6.38 19.05
C LEU A 202 -4.58 4.92 18.64
N GLN A 203 -5.54 4.66 17.76
CA GLN A 203 -5.71 3.34 17.18
C GLN A 203 -4.59 3.12 16.16
N LEU A 204 -3.97 1.95 16.17
CA LEU A 204 -2.98 1.55 15.18
C LEU A 204 -3.59 0.50 14.27
N MET A 205 -3.11 0.42 13.03
CA MET A 205 -3.31 -0.78 12.24
C MET A 205 -2.72 -1.99 12.97
N ASP A 206 -3.37 -3.14 12.84
CA ASP A 206 -2.78 -4.39 13.30
C ASP A 206 -1.56 -4.77 12.43
N TYR A 207 -0.87 -5.85 12.83
CA TYR A 207 0.35 -6.29 12.14
C TYR A 207 0.07 -6.78 10.72
N ASP A 208 -1.09 -7.42 10.47
CA ASP A 208 -1.47 -7.91 9.15
C ASP A 208 -1.80 -6.76 8.19
N GLN A 209 -2.56 -5.78 8.68
CA GLN A 209 -2.86 -4.55 7.96
C GLN A 209 -1.59 -3.78 7.62
N GLU A 210 -0.66 -3.63 8.57
CA GLU A 210 0.63 -2.98 8.32
C GLU A 210 1.46 -3.74 7.28
N ARG A 211 1.50 -5.07 7.37
CA ARG A 211 2.20 -5.92 6.41
C ARG A 211 1.64 -5.77 5.00
N VAL A 212 0.32 -5.83 4.84
CA VAL A 212 -0.34 -5.60 3.55
C VAL A 212 -0.06 -4.18 3.05
N LEU A 213 -0.17 -3.18 3.93
CA LEU A 213 0.07 -1.77 3.62
C LEU A 213 1.49 -1.52 3.10
N LYS A 214 2.49 -2.17 3.69
CA LYS A 214 3.92 -2.00 3.37
C LYS A 214 4.46 -3.02 2.38
N SER A 215 3.63 -3.97 1.94
CA SER A 215 4.02 -4.89 0.89
C SER A 215 4.51 -4.11 -0.33
N ASP A 216 5.72 -4.46 -0.80
CA ASP A 216 5.95 -4.44 -2.23
C ASP A 216 5.81 -2.95 -2.73
N LEU A 217 6.52 -2.06 -2.03
CA LEU A 217 6.50 -0.59 -2.18
C LEU A 217 7.41 -0.07 -3.31
N GLU A 218 8.10 -0.95 -4.02
CA GLU A 218 8.98 -0.61 -5.14
C GLU A 218 8.17 -0.22 -6.38
N LEU A 219 8.43 0.97 -6.93
CA LEU A 219 7.89 1.44 -8.22
C LEU A 219 9.02 2.00 -9.14
N THR A 220 10.26 1.50 -9.00
CA THR A 220 11.42 2.00 -9.77
C THR A 220 11.54 1.47 -11.19
N ALA A 221 12.29 2.22 -12.02
CA ALA A 221 12.67 1.83 -13.37
C ALA A 221 13.53 0.54 -13.44
N GLU A 222 14.37 0.28 -12.45
CA GLU A 222 15.15 -0.96 -12.36
C GLU A 222 14.29 -2.14 -11.90
N GLY A 223 13.33 -1.91 -10.99
CA GLY A 223 12.25 -2.85 -10.68
C GLY A 223 11.38 -3.16 -11.91
N ARG A 224 11.14 -2.17 -12.80
CA ARG A 224 10.42 -2.32 -14.08
C ARG A 224 11.14 -3.17 -15.13
N ALA A 225 12.47 -3.27 -15.10
CA ALA A 225 13.19 -4.15 -16.04
C ALA A 225 12.93 -5.64 -15.75
N THR A 226 12.62 -5.96 -14.49
CA THR A 226 12.14 -7.27 -14.04
C THR A 226 10.61 -7.34 -13.90
N ALA A 227 9.93 -6.21 -13.72
CA ALA A 227 8.48 -6.08 -13.68
C ALA A 227 7.93 -5.68 -15.06
N THR A 228 8.15 -6.56 -16.04
CA THR A 228 7.30 -6.65 -17.24
C THR A 228 5.90 -7.17 -16.92
N ASP A 229 5.69 -7.65 -15.69
CA ASP A 229 4.41 -8.14 -15.20
C ASP A 229 3.62 -7.04 -14.49
N PHE A 230 2.36 -6.92 -14.86
CA PHE A 230 1.34 -6.25 -14.06
C PHE A 230 1.43 -6.77 -12.61
N GLY A 231 1.83 -5.91 -11.67
CA GLY A 231 1.83 -6.23 -10.24
C GLY A 231 0.40 -6.31 -9.70
N LEU A 232 -0.31 -7.41 -9.97
CA LEU A 232 -1.65 -7.66 -9.47
C LEU A 232 -1.57 -8.11 -8.01
N ARG A 233 -2.25 -7.39 -7.12
CA ARG A 233 -2.40 -7.79 -5.71
C ARG A 233 -3.86 -7.93 -5.34
N LEU A 234 -4.18 -9.09 -4.79
CA LEU A 234 -5.49 -9.37 -4.21
C LEU A 234 -5.40 -9.31 -2.69
N VAL A 235 -6.07 -8.33 -2.09
CA VAL A 235 -6.20 -8.22 -0.63
C VAL A 235 -7.54 -8.81 -0.20
N ASN A 236 -7.48 -10.02 0.37
CA ASN A 236 -8.65 -10.68 0.93
C ASN A 236 -8.83 -10.32 2.40
N GLY A 237 -10.08 -10.30 2.86
CA GLY A 237 -10.39 -10.08 4.27
C GLY A 237 -11.88 -10.07 4.53
N VAL A 238 -12.28 -10.50 5.72
CA VAL A 238 -13.69 -10.53 6.16
C VAL A 238 -14.32 -9.14 6.20
N ALA A 239 -15.65 -9.05 6.34
CA ALA A 239 -16.32 -7.77 6.56
C ALA A 239 -15.74 -7.07 7.81
N GLY A 240 -15.48 -5.77 7.72
CA GLY A 240 -14.90 -5.01 8.84
C GLY A 240 -13.38 -5.11 9.03
N SER A 241 -12.66 -5.92 8.24
CA SER A 241 -11.17 -6.06 8.31
C SER A 241 -10.36 -4.80 7.94
N GLY A 242 -11.00 -3.69 7.59
CA GLY A 242 -10.29 -2.44 7.26
C GLY A 242 -9.78 -2.33 5.82
N LYS A 243 -10.24 -3.14 4.86
CA LYS A 243 -9.81 -3.07 3.44
C LYS A 243 -9.82 -1.65 2.85
N SER A 244 -10.91 -0.90 3.06
CA SER A 244 -11.02 0.49 2.61
C SER A 244 -9.99 1.41 3.27
N LEU A 245 -9.65 1.14 4.53
CA LEU A 245 -8.60 1.85 5.27
C LEU A 245 -7.22 1.55 4.67
N ILE A 246 -6.92 0.28 4.41
CA ILE A 246 -5.66 -0.12 3.75
C ILE A 246 -5.52 0.61 2.41
N VAL A 247 -6.58 0.65 1.59
CA VAL A 247 -6.55 1.31 0.27
C VAL A 247 -6.20 2.80 0.38
N VAL A 248 -6.81 3.54 1.31
CA VAL A 248 -6.52 4.98 1.45
C VAL A 248 -5.13 5.25 2.02
N TYR A 249 -4.66 4.45 2.98
CA TYR A 249 -3.30 4.54 3.51
C TYR A 249 -2.26 4.13 2.48
N ARG A 250 -2.56 3.13 1.65
CA ARG A 250 -1.69 2.73 0.55
C ARG A 250 -1.56 3.86 -0.44
N ALA A 251 -2.66 4.51 -0.82
CA ALA A 251 -2.63 5.68 -1.68
C ALA A 251 -1.82 6.83 -1.05
N MET A 252 -1.93 7.05 0.27
CA MET A 252 -1.12 8.02 1.02
C MET A 252 0.37 7.68 0.96
N LEU A 253 0.77 6.43 1.24
CA LEU A 253 2.16 5.99 1.15
C LEU A 253 2.73 6.16 -0.26
N LEU A 254 2.01 5.70 -1.27
CA LEU A 254 2.43 5.80 -2.66
C LEU A 254 2.60 7.26 -3.10
N ARG A 255 1.68 8.15 -2.70
CA ARG A 255 1.81 9.58 -3.02
C ARG A 255 3.03 10.21 -2.36
N ARG A 256 3.36 9.84 -1.13
CA ARG A 256 4.52 10.40 -0.42
C ARG A 256 5.85 9.86 -0.94
N LEU A 257 5.89 8.56 -1.26
CA LEU A 257 7.08 7.93 -1.84
C LEU A 257 7.32 8.36 -3.29
N TYR A 258 6.23 8.61 -4.05
CA TYR A 258 6.31 8.95 -5.46
C TYR A 258 5.38 10.13 -5.80
N PRO A 259 5.79 11.38 -5.47
CA PRO A 259 4.95 12.57 -5.60
C PRO A 259 4.37 12.83 -6.99
N ASP A 260 5.09 12.43 -8.05
CA ASP A 260 4.73 12.74 -9.44
C ASP A 260 3.77 11.73 -10.08
N LYS A 261 3.62 10.55 -9.47
CA LYS A 261 2.91 9.40 -10.03
C LYS A 261 1.40 9.64 -10.16
N GLN A 262 0.79 9.09 -11.21
CA GLN A 262 -0.65 9.17 -11.43
C GLN A 262 -1.38 8.01 -10.75
N ILE A 263 -2.04 8.28 -9.63
CA ILE A 263 -2.78 7.27 -8.88
C ILE A 263 -4.29 7.41 -9.15
N LEU A 264 -4.93 6.31 -9.56
CA LEU A 264 -6.39 6.17 -9.70
C LEU A 264 -6.94 5.18 -8.68
N GLY A 265 -7.89 5.62 -7.85
CA GLY A 265 -8.68 4.77 -6.99
C GLY A 265 -10.07 4.55 -7.58
N LEU A 266 -10.39 3.32 -7.97
CA LEU A 266 -11.72 2.91 -8.42
C LEU A 266 -12.51 2.28 -7.28
N THR A 267 -13.75 2.74 -7.08
CA THR A 267 -14.66 2.18 -6.07
C THR A 267 -16.00 1.76 -6.69
N HIS A 268 -16.85 1.08 -5.90
CA HIS A 268 -18.14 0.60 -6.40
C HIS A 268 -19.22 1.69 -6.46
N ASN A 269 -19.23 2.67 -5.56
CA ASN A 269 -20.31 3.66 -5.47
C ASN A 269 -19.81 5.07 -5.13
N ARG A 270 -20.67 6.07 -5.37
CA ARG A 270 -20.32 7.49 -5.13
C ARG A 270 -20.06 7.80 -3.65
N PRO A 271 -20.86 7.33 -2.66
CA PRO A 271 -20.58 7.60 -1.25
C PRO A 271 -19.18 7.12 -0.81
N LEU A 272 -18.79 5.89 -1.19
CA LEU A 272 -17.46 5.35 -0.87
C LEU A 272 -16.35 6.15 -1.58
N THR A 273 -16.58 6.58 -2.81
CA THR A 273 -15.63 7.46 -3.53
C THR A 273 -15.36 8.75 -2.73
N HIS A 274 -16.41 9.41 -2.25
CA HIS A 274 -16.29 10.65 -1.47
C HIS A 274 -15.65 10.42 -0.09
N ASP A 275 -15.99 9.33 0.60
CA ASP A 275 -15.39 8.97 1.89
C ASP A 275 -13.87 8.74 1.76
N LEU A 276 -13.44 7.93 0.77
CA LEU A 276 -12.00 7.68 0.55
C LEU A 276 -11.25 8.96 0.14
N GLN A 277 -11.86 9.81 -0.69
CA GLN A 277 -11.28 11.09 -1.06
C GLN A 277 -11.09 12.01 0.16
N ALA A 278 -12.10 12.11 1.02
CA ALA A 278 -12.03 12.93 2.23
C ALA A 278 -10.96 12.42 3.21
N ARG A 279 -10.90 11.10 3.42
CA ARG A 279 -9.87 10.47 4.26
C ARG A 279 -8.46 10.69 3.72
N PHE A 280 -8.28 10.55 2.40
CA PHE A 280 -6.98 10.83 1.77
C PHE A 280 -6.54 12.28 2.02
N GLN A 281 -7.45 13.24 1.79
CA GLN A 281 -7.16 14.66 1.99
C GLN A 281 -6.80 14.97 3.45
N ALA A 282 -7.44 14.31 4.42
CA ALA A 282 -7.11 14.46 5.83
C ALA A 282 -5.74 13.86 6.20
N LEU A 283 -5.29 12.78 5.54
CA LEU A 283 -3.98 12.16 5.79
C LEU A 283 -2.81 12.88 5.11
N SER A 284 -3.05 13.51 3.96
CA SER A 284 -1.99 14.13 3.15
C SER A 284 -2.50 15.41 2.47
N PRO A 285 -2.82 16.45 3.28
CA PRO A 285 -3.42 17.68 2.78
C PRO A 285 -2.50 18.45 1.82
N ASP A 286 -1.19 18.35 2.03
CA ASP A 286 -0.17 19.09 1.29
C ASP A 286 0.34 18.34 0.05
N THR A 287 -0.31 17.24 -0.33
CA THR A 287 0.12 16.41 -1.47
C THR A 287 -0.85 16.52 -2.64
N ARG A 288 -0.35 16.18 -3.83
CA ARG A 288 -1.20 16.08 -5.02
C ARG A 288 -2.35 15.07 -4.78
N PRO A 289 -3.60 15.42 -5.13
CA PRO A 289 -4.73 14.51 -4.89
C PRO A 289 -4.61 13.22 -5.70
N VAL A 290 -5.17 12.15 -5.15
CA VAL A 290 -5.45 10.89 -5.86
C VAL A 290 -6.77 11.05 -6.62
N ARG A 291 -6.86 10.49 -7.84
CA ARG A 291 -8.12 10.51 -8.59
C ARG A 291 -9.02 9.40 -8.06
N TRP A 292 -10.07 9.76 -7.32
CA TRP A 292 -11.08 8.81 -6.87
C TRP A 292 -12.30 8.86 -7.81
N LYS A 293 -12.72 7.71 -8.33
CA LYS A 293 -13.91 7.57 -9.18
C LYS A 293 -14.59 6.23 -8.93
N ASN A 294 -15.87 6.12 -9.24
CA ASN A 294 -16.43 4.80 -9.57
C ASN A 294 -16.15 4.44 -11.04
N PHE A 295 -16.33 3.18 -11.41
CA PHE A 295 -16.01 2.68 -12.75
C PHE A 295 -16.74 3.45 -13.86
N ASN A 296 -18.02 3.77 -13.67
CA ASN A 296 -18.81 4.52 -14.66
C ASN A 296 -18.39 5.99 -14.78
N GLN A 297 -18.00 6.63 -13.68
CA GLN A 297 -17.39 7.97 -13.70
C GLN A 297 -16.05 7.98 -14.42
N TRP A 298 -15.28 6.90 -14.31
CA TRP A 298 -14.04 6.71 -15.05
C TRP A 298 -14.32 6.54 -16.55
N CYS A 299 -15.28 5.70 -16.92
CA CYS A 299 -15.74 5.57 -18.31
C CYS A 299 -16.22 6.92 -18.89
N ARG A 300 -16.98 7.71 -18.13
CA ARG A 300 -17.40 9.06 -18.54
C ARG A 300 -16.22 10.00 -18.76
N MET A 301 -15.15 9.89 -17.96
CA MET A 301 -13.93 10.67 -18.16
C MET A 301 -13.18 10.26 -19.43
N LEU A 302 -13.26 8.99 -19.83
CA LEU A 302 -12.68 8.48 -21.08
C LEU A 302 -13.53 8.78 -22.32
N TRP A 303 -14.72 9.37 -22.15
CA TRP A 303 -15.63 9.65 -23.25
C TRP A 303 -15.00 10.62 -24.26
N PRO A 304 -15.01 10.32 -25.58
CA PRO A 304 -14.43 11.18 -26.59
C PRO A 304 -15.05 12.58 -26.58
N LYS A 305 -14.23 13.64 -26.51
CA LYS A 305 -14.70 15.04 -26.53
C LYS A 305 -15.53 15.40 -27.76
N LYS A 306 -15.30 14.73 -28.88
CA LYS A 306 -16.02 14.94 -30.15
C LYS A 306 -17.43 14.31 -30.15
N GLN A 307 -17.76 13.49 -29.16
CA GLN A 307 -19.04 12.81 -29.08
C GLN A 307 -19.83 13.33 -27.88
N ALA A 308 -21.08 13.73 -28.13
CA ALA A 308 -21.98 14.13 -27.05
C ALA A 308 -22.13 12.99 -26.04
N TRP A 309 -22.11 13.33 -24.75
CA TRP A 309 -22.44 12.38 -23.70
C TRP A 309 -23.92 12.03 -23.79
N ARG A 310 -24.23 10.73 -23.76
CA ARG A 310 -25.60 10.22 -23.75
C ARG A 310 -25.90 9.75 -22.34
N ASP A 311 -26.79 10.44 -21.65
CA ASP A 311 -27.17 10.04 -20.30
C ASP A 311 -27.90 8.69 -20.34
N PRO A 312 -27.39 7.68 -19.61
CA PRO A 312 -28.04 6.38 -19.58
C PRO A 312 -29.46 6.45 -19.05
N VAL A 313 -30.35 5.63 -19.62
CA VAL A 313 -31.74 5.54 -19.19
C VAL A 313 -31.84 5.17 -17.71
N GLY A 314 -32.83 5.75 -17.03
CA GLY A 314 -33.13 5.43 -15.65
C GLY A 314 -33.63 3.99 -15.50
N HIS A 315 -33.57 3.47 -14.26
CA HIS A 315 -33.98 2.10 -13.94
C HIS A 315 -35.40 1.77 -14.43
N SER A 316 -36.36 2.65 -14.16
CA SER A 316 -37.75 2.45 -14.56
C SER A 316 -37.94 2.37 -16.08
N THR A 317 -37.34 3.29 -16.84
CA THR A 317 -37.40 3.27 -18.32
C THR A 317 -36.76 2.02 -18.89
N ARG A 318 -35.63 1.59 -18.30
CA ARG A 318 -34.95 0.35 -18.67
C ARG A 318 -35.85 -0.86 -18.45
N GLU A 319 -36.44 -1.00 -17.26
CA GLU A 319 -37.34 -2.10 -16.93
C GLU A 319 -38.55 -2.14 -17.86
N GLN A 320 -39.22 -1.00 -18.10
CA GLN A 320 -40.36 -0.91 -19.02
C GLN A 320 -40.00 -1.39 -20.43
N THR A 321 -38.80 -1.04 -20.91
CA THR A 321 -38.31 -1.47 -22.23
C THR A 321 -38.07 -2.99 -22.24
N VAL A 322 -37.48 -3.53 -21.19
CA VAL A 322 -37.26 -4.99 -21.05
C VAL A 322 -38.59 -5.74 -20.99
N VAL A 323 -39.58 -5.25 -20.24
CA VAL A 323 -40.92 -5.86 -20.16
C VAL A 323 -41.60 -5.88 -21.52
N ARG A 324 -41.60 -4.77 -22.28
CA ARG A 324 -42.18 -4.75 -23.63
C ARG A 324 -41.50 -5.76 -24.56
N VAL A 325 -40.16 -5.74 -24.60
CA VAL A 325 -39.40 -6.67 -25.45
C VAL A 325 -39.64 -8.12 -25.05
N TRP A 326 -39.75 -8.39 -23.74
CA TRP A 326 -40.09 -9.71 -23.23
C TRP A 326 -41.49 -10.14 -23.69
N GLN A 327 -42.50 -9.27 -23.55
CA GLN A 327 -43.86 -9.54 -24.00
C GLN A 327 -43.92 -9.89 -25.49
N GLU A 328 -43.18 -9.15 -26.32
CA GLU A 328 -43.17 -9.34 -27.78
C GLU A 328 -42.40 -10.60 -28.24
N ARG A 329 -41.38 -11.04 -27.50
CA ARG A 329 -40.40 -12.03 -28.00
C ARG A 329 -40.29 -13.31 -27.18
N LEU A 330 -40.69 -13.28 -25.91
CA LEU A 330 -40.41 -14.34 -24.94
C LEU A 330 -41.62 -14.72 -24.07
N ALA A 331 -42.77 -14.05 -24.21
CA ALA A 331 -43.97 -14.35 -23.42
C ALA A 331 -44.47 -15.79 -23.57
N ASP A 332 -44.19 -16.44 -24.70
CA ASP A 332 -44.53 -17.84 -24.97
C ASP A 332 -43.49 -18.83 -24.42
N THR A 333 -42.46 -18.35 -23.72
CA THR A 333 -41.36 -19.17 -23.18
C THR A 333 -41.35 -19.23 -21.66
N ALA A 334 -40.59 -20.17 -21.10
CA ALA A 334 -40.34 -20.26 -19.66
C ALA A 334 -39.37 -19.19 -19.13
N ILE A 335 -38.82 -18.33 -19.99
CA ILE A 335 -37.87 -17.28 -19.60
C ILE A 335 -38.68 -16.13 -19.03
N SER A 336 -38.36 -15.67 -17.82
CA SER A 336 -39.05 -14.54 -17.19
C SER A 336 -38.40 -13.20 -17.53
N GLU A 337 -39.10 -12.10 -17.28
CA GLU A 337 -38.58 -10.73 -17.42
C GLU A 337 -37.25 -10.54 -16.65
N ARG A 338 -37.17 -11.06 -15.42
CA ARG A 338 -35.95 -11.04 -14.61
C ARG A 338 -34.82 -11.82 -15.28
N MET A 339 -35.10 -12.98 -15.85
CA MET A 339 -34.09 -13.77 -16.56
C MET A 339 -33.57 -13.02 -17.79
N LEU A 340 -34.45 -12.36 -18.55
CA LEU A 340 -34.03 -11.52 -19.67
C LEU A 340 -33.16 -10.36 -19.20
N LEU A 341 -33.55 -9.64 -18.14
CA LEU A 341 -32.77 -8.55 -17.59
C LEU A 341 -31.36 -9.01 -17.17
N GLU A 342 -31.28 -10.13 -16.42
CA GLU A 342 -30.01 -10.72 -16.00
C GLU A 342 -29.15 -11.20 -17.18
N GLU A 343 -29.76 -11.60 -18.30
CA GLU A 343 -29.03 -11.94 -19.53
C GLU A 343 -28.54 -10.70 -20.27
N ILE A 344 -29.34 -9.64 -20.35
CA ILE A 344 -28.91 -8.36 -20.93
C ILE A 344 -27.67 -7.85 -20.20
N ASP A 345 -27.70 -7.83 -18.87
CA ASP A 345 -26.55 -7.43 -18.04
C ASP A 345 -25.34 -8.33 -18.28
N TRP A 346 -25.54 -9.65 -18.29
CA TRP A 346 -24.45 -10.62 -18.49
C TRP A 346 -23.81 -10.52 -19.88
N ILE A 347 -24.62 -10.37 -20.94
CA ILE A 347 -24.16 -10.17 -22.32
C ILE A 347 -23.33 -8.89 -22.40
N LYS A 348 -23.76 -7.82 -21.70
CA LYS A 348 -23.04 -6.54 -21.67
C LYS A 348 -21.72 -6.63 -20.90
N ASP A 349 -21.73 -7.25 -19.72
CA ASP A 349 -20.54 -7.42 -18.87
C ASP A 349 -19.48 -8.32 -19.51
N ARG A 350 -19.88 -9.37 -20.24
CA ARG A 350 -18.98 -10.28 -20.95
C ARG A 350 -18.52 -9.78 -22.31
N LEU A 351 -18.91 -8.56 -22.71
CA LEU A 351 -18.57 -7.95 -24.00
C LEU A 351 -18.95 -8.85 -25.20
N ILE A 352 -20.12 -9.49 -25.14
CA ILE A 352 -20.59 -10.41 -26.19
C ILE A 352 -21.27 -9.60 -27.30
N PHE A 353 -20.66 -9.55 -28.50
CA PHE A 353 -21.11 -8.69 -29.61
C PHE A 353 -21.86 -9.43 -30.72
N SER A 354 -21.76 -10.75 -30.82
CA SER A 354 -22.44 -11.54 -31.85
C SER A 354 -23.26 -12.71 -31.28
N MET A 355 -24.18 -13.23 -32.11
CA MET A 355 -24.95 -14.44 -31.77
C MET A 355 -24.02 -15.64 -31.60
N GLY A 356 -23.00 -15.76 -32.46
CA GLY A 356 -22.01 -16.83 -32.38
C GLY A 356 -21.26 -16.80 -31.05
N ASP A 357 -20.82 -15.62 -30.61
CA ASP A 357 -20.16 -15.46 -29.31
C ASP A 357 -21.07 -15.84 -28.15
N TYR A 358 -22.35 -15.44 -28.21
CA TYR A 358 -23.34 -15.79 -27.18
C TYR A 358 -23.64 -17.29 -27.14
N ALA A 359 -23.77 -17.92 -28.31
CA ALA A 359 -24.01 -19.35 -28.46
C ALA A 359 -22.80 -20.20 -28.04
N ALA A 360 -21.58 -19.68 -28.16
CA ALA A 360 -20.35 -20.34 -27.70
C ALA A 360 -20.00 -20.03 -26.24
N ALA A 361 -20.59 -18.99 -25.63
CA ALA A 361 -20.20 -18.53 -24.31
C ALA A 361 -20.44 -19.59 -23.22
N ASP A 362 -19.42 -19.78 -22.38
CA ASP A 362 -19.51 -20.59 -21.17
C ASP A 362 -20.36 -19.89 -20.11
N ARG A 363 -21.39 -20.62 -19.64
CA ARG A 363 -22.41 -20.16 -18.69
C ARG A 363 -22.19 -20.69 -17.27
N VAL A 364 -21.00 -21.20 -16.95
CA VAL A 364 -20.65 -21.57 -15.57
C VAL A 364 -20.98 -20.43 -14.60
N GLY A 365 -21.71 -20.77 -13.52
CA GLY A 365 -22.14 -19.82 -12.48
C GLY A 365 -23.45 -19.07 -12.76
N ARG A 366 -24.12 -19.29 -13.90
CA ARG A 366 -25.49 -18.77 -14.13
C ARG A 366 -26.51 -19.55 -13.32
N ARG A 367 -27.54 -18.85 -12.83
CA ARG A 367 -28.60 -19.42 -11.96
C ARG A 367 -29.63 -20.28 -12.68
N PHE A 368 -29.61 -20.29 -14.02
CA PHE A 368 -30.54 -21.07 -14.84
C PHE A 368 -29.87 -21.52 -16.14
N ALA A 369 -30.26 -22.71 -16.59
CA ALA A 369 -29.84 -23.29 -17.85
C ALA A 369 -30.68 -22.75 -19.01
N LEU A 370 -30.04 -22.58 -20.16
CA LEU A 370 -30.70 -22.27 -21.42
C LEU A 370 -30.18 -23.25 -22.47
N ASN A 371 -31.09 -23.91 -23.18
CA ASN A 371 -30.74 -24.71 -24.35
C ASN A 371 -30.43 -23.81 -25.57
N GLU A 372 -29.97 -24.41 -26.67
CA GLU A 372 -29.55 -23.67 -27.86
C GLU A 372 -30.68 -22.83 -28.49
N ALA A 373 -31.89 -23.39 -28.57
CA ALA A 373 -33.06 -22.67 -29.09
C ALA A 373 -33.45 -21.47 -28.20
N GLN A 374 -33.41 -21.64 -26.88
CA GLN A 374 -33.65 -20.58 -25.92
C GLN A 374 -32.57 -19.51 -25.98
N ARG A 375 -31.29 -19.88 -26.13
CA ARG A 375 -30.19 -18.93 -26.31
C ARG A 375 -30.42 -18.06 -27.55
N THR A 376 -30.84 -18.67 -28.65
CA THR A 376 -31.19 -17.95 -29.89
C THR A 376 -32.27 -16.90 -29.62
N ARG A 377 -33.38 -17.31 -28.99
CA ARG A 377 -34.48 -16.39 -28.66
C ARG A 377 -34.08 -15.28 -27.68
N VAL A 378 -33.29 -15.59 -26.65
CA VAL A 378 -32.81 -14.58 -25.69
C VAL A 378 -31.92 -13.56 -26.38
N TYR A 379 -31.03 -13.99 -27.26
CA TYR A 379 -30.16 -13.07 -27.99
C TYR A 379 -30.92 -12.21 -29.00
N GLU A 380 -31.95 -12.77 -29.66
CA GLU A 380 -32.87 -11.99 -30.49
C GLU A 380 -33.63 -10.95 -29.68
N ALA A 381 -34.11 -11.30 -28.48
CA ALA A 381 -34.72 -10.35 -27.55
C ALA A 381 -33.71 -9.27 -27.11
N PHE A 382 -32.46 -9.63 -26.80
CA PHE A 382 -31.39 -8.67 -26.53
C PHE A 382 -31.15 -7.72 -27.70
N ARG A 383 -31.15 -8.23 -28.95
CA ARG A 383 -31.03 -7.39 -30.15
C ARG A 383 -32.22 -6.45 -30.31
N ALA A 384 -33.44 -6.91 -30.06
CA ALA A 384 -34.64 -6.08 -30.09
C ALA A 384 -34.57 -4.97 -29.04
N TYR A 385 -34.14 -5.29 -27.82
CA TYR A 385 -33.90 -4.33 -26.75
C TYR A 385 -32.87 -3.26 -27.14
N GLN A 386 -31.72 -3.66 -27.67
CA GLN A 386 -30.70 -2.70 -28.12
C GLN A 386 -31.16 -1.88 -29.33
N ALA A 387 -31.94 -2.47 -30.24
CA ALA A 387 -32.50 -1.75 -31.39
C ALA A 387 -33.51 -0.68 -30.95
N GLU A 388 -34.32 -0.97 -29.95
CA GLU A 388 -35.26 -0.03 -29.38
C GLU A 388 -34.57 1.13 -28.64
N LEU A 389 -33.52 0.86 -27.84
CA LEU A 389 -32.73 1.93 -27.25
C LEU A 389 -32.09 2.81 -28.33
N LYS A 390 -31.53 2.17 -29.38
CA LYS A 390 -30.90 2.88 -30.49
C LYS A 390 -31.88 3.74 -31.29
N SER A 391 -33.12 3.30 -31.51
CA SER A 391 -34.12 4.07 -32.26
C SER A 391 -34.54 5.37 -31.54
N LYS A 392 -34.39 5.41 -30.21
CA LYS A 392 -34.64 6.59 -29.37
C LYS A 392 -33.38 7.41 -29.06
N ASP A 393 -32.26 7.07 -29.70
CA ASP A 393 -30.91 7.59 -29.41
C ASP A 393 -30.48 7.45 -27.92
N GLN A 394 -30.99 6.42 -27.25
CA GLN A 394 -30.76 6.13 -25.84
C GLN A 394 -29.69 5.03 -25.66
N VAL A 395 -29.12 4.98 -24.46
CA VAL A 395 -28.18 3.94 -24.00
C VAL A 395 -28.50 3.57 -22.56
N ASP A 396 -28.07 2.42 -22.08
CA ASP A 396 -28.10 2.10 -20.64
C ASP A 396 -26.69 2.10 -20.01
N TRP A 397 -26.62 1.85 -18.70
CA TRP A 397 -25.34 1.85 -17.98
C TRP A 397 -24.40 0.72 -18.40
N GLY A 398 -24.92 -0.40 -18.92
CA GLY A 398 -24.11 -1.50 -19.44
C GLY A 398 -23.52 -1.20 -20.82
N ASP A 399 -24.10 -0.27 -21.58
CA ASP A 399 -23.56 0.17 -22.87
C ASP A 399 -22.33 1.06 -22.72
N VAL A 400 -22.26 1.88 -21.65
CA VAL A 400 -21.18 2.84 -21.43
C VAL A 400 -19.78 2.19 -21.45
N PRO A 401 -19.49 1.13 -20.66
CA PRO A 401 -18.21 0.44 -20.72
C PRO A 401 -17.93 -0.23 -22.07
N ARG A 402 -18.97 -0.78 -22.71
CA ARG A 402 -18.84 -1.44 -24.02
C ARG A 402 -18.42 -0.47 -25.11
N MET A 403 -19.00 0.73 -25.12
CA MET A 403 -18.64 1.79 -26.05
C MET A 403 -17.20 2.24 -25.82
N VAL A 404 -16.80 2.47 -24.57
CA VAL A 404 -15.42 2.80 -24.21
C VAL A 404 -14.46 1.72 -24.67
N TRP A 405 -14.74 0.44 -24.38
CA TRP A 405 -13.93 -0.68 -24.83
C TRP A 405 -13.77 -0.71 -26.35
N ARG A 406 -14.87 -0.55 -27.09
CA ARG A 406 -14.85 -0.53 -28.56
C ARG A 406 -13.98 0.61 -29.09
N TRP A 407 -14.06 1.81 -28.50
CA TRP A 407 -13.21 2.93 -28.91
C TRP A 407 -11.74 2.73 -28.57
N VAL A 408 -11.41 2.00 -27.50
CA VAL A 408 -10.03 1.60 -27.22
C VAL A 408 -9.52 0.65 -28.32
N GLN A 409 -10.31 -0.37 -28.68
CA GLN A 409 -9.94 -1.33 -29.74
C GLN A 409 -9.80 -0.65 -31.12
N GLU A 410 -10.68 0.31 -31.43
CA GLU A 410 -10.62 1.11 -32.66
C GLU A 410 -9.52 2.18 -32.65
N GLY A 411 -8.75 2.32 -31.55
CA GLY A 411 -7.71 3.34 -31.41
C GLY A 411 -8.22 4.78 -31.33
N ARG A 412 -9.54 4.97 -31.16
CA ARG A 412 -10.20 6.29 -31.06
C ARG A 412 -9.94 6.98 -29.73
N ILE A 413 -9.71 6.21 -28.68
CA ILE A 413 -9.28 6.70 -27.36
C ILE A 413 -8.05 5.92 -26.90
N ARG A 414 -7.15 6.61 -26.21
CA ARG A 414 -6.03 5.99 -25.51
C ARG A 414 -6.30 6.04 -24.02
N LEU A 415 -6.14 4.91 -23.35
CA LEU A 415 -6.27 4.86 -21.90
C LEU A 415 -5.14 5.69 -21.26
N PRO A 416 -5.44 6.53 -20.27
CA PRO A 416 -4.42 7.24 -19.52
C PRO A 416 -3.53 6.24 -18.79
N GLN A 417 -2.24 6.50 -18.78
CA GLN A 417 -1.29 5.72 -17.99
C GLN A 417 -1.43 6.13 -16.51
N TYR A 418 -1.69 5.15 -15.67
CA TYR A 418 -1.57 5.25 -14.23
C TYR A 418 -0.34 4.48 -13.78
N ASP A 419 0.19 4.87 -12.63
CA ASP A 419 1.39 4.29 -12.07
C ASP A 419 1.10 3.36 -10.88
#